data_AF-A0A7V8E2U0-F1
#
_entry.id   AF-A0A7V8E2U0-F1
#
_cell.length_a   1.000
_cell.length_b   1.000
_cell.length_c   1.000
_cell.angle_alpha   90.00
_cell.angle_beta   90.00
_cell.angle_gamma   90.00
#
_symmetry.space_group_name_H-M   'P 1'
#
loop_
_entity.id
_entity.type
_entity.pdbx_description
1 polymer ?
#
loop_
_entity_poly.entity_id
_entity_poly.type
_entity_poly.pdbx_seq_one_letter_code
_entity_poly.pdbx_strand_id
1 'polypeptide(L)'
;MLAVLVAGGICVRLYLGAPAHSLYGHGARALPAPVVLRLEQAPPVAGTLAKLRGHPVLFFNCGPEVSFVEYLAPLNRFQRGYAPKGLEVIGLYRGPRTPDLETMFRNAGVGWRVFHEMPGGPMTEWRERFKVPTYPSVVLLRESGDEAYRGSLGGVAAAIEKLLGPPAAVPPVIIPEVRGRLLHAGRPASVFTDDEARFGPFRDESTGRFVERDFRVSYDNGTGEFRIFNVPEGAYGVYVTCGPFWHNFRRFSATGPVPPVAELSLIRRMYLREPVDTSKDVATREVCRHRSPVTFRWDAVPGAQEYRPVIRRRRRGEAESLWQTVPVDPLKETSLSVEIQADLEYEFGLSAHGAAGTLAWLNIYQDGLGERYRFAEGDPPVEKEGR
;
A
#
# COMPACT_ATOMS: atom_id res chain seq x y z
N MET A 1 41.02 -6.23 -15.74
CA MET A 1 42.34 -5.96 -15.14
C MET A 1 42.10 -5.29 -13.79
N LEU A 2 42.42 -5.95 -12.68
CA LEU A 2 42.06 -5.51 -11.32
C LEU A 2 43.32 -4.93 -10.66
N ALA A 3 43.32 -3.64 -10.34
CA ALA A 3 44.32 -3.05 -9.45
C ALA A 3 43.65 -2.83 -8.09
N VAL A 4 44.21 -3.46 -7.04
CA VAL A 4 43.79 -3.29 -5.65
C VAL A 4 44.83 -2.43 -4.95
N LEU A 5 44.42 -1.26 -4.50
CA LEU A 5 45.17 -0.43 -3.56
C LEU A 5 44.32 -0.28 -2.31
N VAL A 6 44.80 -0.86 -1.20
CA VAL A 6 44.17 -0.78 0.12
C VAL A 6 44.85 0.33 0.91
N ALA A 7 44.12 1.41 1.16
CA ALA A 7 44.35 2.29 2.31
C ALA A 7 43.01 2.95 2.70
N GLY A 8 42.51 2.63 3.90
CA GLY A 8 41.46 3.40 4.56
C GLY A 8 40.00 3.14 4.14
N GLY A 9 39.49 1.93 4.39
CA GLY A 9 38.15 1.73 4.95
C GLY A 9 36.92 2.38 4.31
N ILE A 10 36.84 2.56 2.99
CA ILE A 10 35.57 2.83 2.29
C ILE A 10 35.56 2.02 0.98
N CYS A 11 34.62 1.08 0.86
CA CYS A 11 34.40 0.32 -0.37
C CYS A 11 33.45 1.12 -1.28
N VAL A 12 33.99 1.85 -2.25
CA VAL A 12 33.19 2.48 -3.32
C VAL A 12 33.19 1.56 -4.54
N ARG A 13 32.04 0.96 -4.86
CA ARG A 13 31.83 0.31 -6.17
C ARG A 13 31.48 1.40 -7.19
N LEU A 14 32.44 1.74 -8.05
CA LEU A 14 32.20 2.51 -9.27
C LEU A 14 31.93 1.53 -10.41
N TYR A 15 30.70 1.53 -10.93
CA TYR A 15 30.39 0.90 -12.22
C TYR A 15 30.74 1.88 -13.34
N LEU A 16 31.82 1.61 -14.07
CA LEU A 16 32.10 2.24 -15.35
C LEU A 16 31.37 1.46 -16.45
N GLY A 17 30.21 1.95 -16.87
CA GLY A 17 29.52 1.48 -18.06
C GLY A 17 30.12 2.10 -19.32
N ALA A 18 30.60 1.24 -20.23
CA ALA A 18 31.03 1.59 -21.59
C ALA A 18 29.80 1.82 -22.52
N PRO A 19 29.99 2.38 -23.73
CA PRO A 19 29.05 3.31 -24.34
C PRO A 19 27.87 2.66 -25.08
N ALA A 20 26.79 3.44 -25.16
CA ALA A 20 25.58 3.16 -25.92
C ALA A 20 25.85 3.17 -27.44
N HIS A 21 25.36 2.15 -28.13
CA HIS A 21 25.01 2.25 -29.55
C HIS A 21 23.51 2.54 -29.68
N SER A 22 23.22 3.56 -30.49
CA SER A 22 21.90 4.04 -30.90
C SER A 22 21.06 2.96 -31.60
N LEU A 23 19.73 3.12 -31.58
CA LEU A 23 18.94 3.38 -32.79
C LEU A 23 17.43 3.58 -32.47
N TYR A 24 16.86 4.61 -33.11
CA TYR A 24 15.45 5.02 -33.25
C TYR A 24 14.70 5.48 -31.98
N GLY A 25 14.07 6.65 -31.91
CA GLY A 25 13.67 7.59 -32.96
C GLY A 25 12.17 7.89 -32.90
N HIS A 26 11.67 8.47 -31.80
CA HIS A 26 10.43 9.26 -31.76
C HIS A 26 10.49 10.24 -30.59
N GLY A 27 10.03 11.47 -30.82
CA GLY A 27 10.23 12.63 -29.96
C GLY A 27 9.75 12.45 -28.53
N ALA A 28 10.66 12.06 -27.64
CA ALA A 28 10.48 12.28 -26.22
C ALA A 28 10.68 13.78 -25.96
N ARG A 29 9.60 14.49 -25.61
CA ARG A 29 9.74 15.74 -24.86
C ARG A 29 10.58 15.39 -23.64
N ALA A 30 11.74 16.03 -23.50
CA ALA A 30 12.56 15.90 -22.30
C ALA A 30 11.66 16.16 -21.09
N LEU A 31 11.41 15.12 -20.29
CA LEU A 31 10.84 15.30 -18.97
C LEU A 31 11.77 16.27 -18.23
N PRO A 32 11.23 17.27 -17.49
CA PRO A 32 12.08 18.14 -16.69
C PRO A 32 12.95 17.24 -15.80
N ALA A 33 14.26 17.52 -15.79
CA ALA A 33 15.22 16.76 -15.02
C ALA A 33 14.69 16.57 -13.59
N PRO A 34 14.85 15.38 -12.97
CA PRO A 34 14.37 15.14 -11.62
C PRO A 34 14.96 16.22 -10.70
N VAL A 35 14.09 17.04 -10.11
CA VAL A 35 14.48 18.00 -9.08
C VAL A 35 15.06 17.16 -7.95
N VAL A 36 16.38 17.21 -7.78
CA VAL A 36 17.06 16.53 -6.68
C VAL A 36 16.67 17.29 -5.41
N LEU A 37 15.65 16.81 -4.71
CA LEU A 37 15.38 17.21 -3.34
C LEU A 37 16.61 16.85 -2.50
N ARG A 38 17.42 17.86 -2.15
CA ARG A 38 18.38 17.75 -1.05
C ARG A 38 17.77 18.43 0.15
N LEU A 39 17.69 17.74 1.29
CA LEU A 39 17.56 18.42 2.57
C LEU A 39 18.85 19.21 2.79
N GLU A 40 18.80 20.49 2.48
CA GLU A 40 19.91 21.41 2.67
C GLU A 40 19.90 21.89 4.13
N GLN A 41 21.10 22.06 4.70
CA GLN A 41 21.22 22.86 5.90
C GLN A 41 20.79 24.28 5.58
N ALA A 42 19.99 24.87 6.46
CA ALA A 42 19.50 26.23 6.26
C ALA A 42 20.67 27.22 6.17
N PRO A 43 20.82 27.97 5.07
CA PRO A 43 21.79 29.05 4.99
C PRO A 43 21.42 30.21 5.95
N PRO A 44 22.39 31.11 6.26
CA PRO A 44 22.11 32.31 7.05
C PRO A 44 20.96 33.14 6.46
N VAL A 45 20.08 33.68 7.31
CA VAL A 45 18.85 34.37 6.88
C VAL A 45 19.16 35.53 5.95
N ALA A 46 20.09 36.39 6.36
CA ALA A 46 20.41 37.62 5.64
C ALA A 46 20.96 37.33 4.22
N GLY A 47 21.86 36.35 4.10
CA GLY A 47 22.43 35.96 2.81
C GLY A 47 21.42 35.28 1.88
N THR A 48 20.41 34.63 2.44
CA THR A 48 19.37 33.95 1.67
C THR A 48 18.30 34.92 1.21
N LEU A 49 17.79 35.77 2.10
CA LEU A 49 16.82 36.81 1.75
C LEU A 49 17.38 37.77 0.71
N ALA A 50 18.67 38.10 0.75
CA ALA A 50 19.32 38.90 -0.28
C ALA A 50 19.28 38.25 -1.67
N LYS A 51 19.42 36.91 -1.75
CA LYS A 51 19.35 36.15 -3.00
C LYS A 51 17.91 35.93 -3.49
N LEU A 52 16.95 36.05 -2.59
CA LEU A 52 15.51 35.90 -2.88
C LEU A 52 14.83 37.23 -3.25
N ARG A 53 15.53 38.37 -3.11
CA ARG A 53 15.02 39.67 -3.54
C ARG A 53 14.71 39.64 -5.04
N GLY A 54 13.59 40.26 -5.41
CA GLY A 54 13.07 40.25 -6.77
C GLY A 54 12.06 39.14 -7.07
N HIS A 55 11.76 38.27 -6.09
CA HIS A 55 10.72 37.26 -6.22
C HIS A 55 9.81 37.25 -4.98
N PRO A 56 8.49 37.06 -5.13
CA PRO A 56 7.61 36.75 -4.00
C PRO A 56 7.95 35.36 -3.44
N VAL A 57 8.03 35.25 -2.12
CA VAL A 57 8.44 34.00 -1.45
C VAL A 57 7.40 33.58 -0.42
N LEU A 58 6.94 32.33 -0.52
CA LEU A 58 6.11 31.69 0.47
C LEU A 58 6.95 30.79 1.38
N PHE A 59 7.12 31.19 2.63
CA PHE A 59 7.65 30.33 3.67
C PHE A 59 6.54 29.50 4.29
N PHE A 60 6.79 28.20 4.42
CA PHE A 60 5.89 27.26 5.07
C PHE A 60 6.62 26.54 6.21
N ASN A 61 6.06 26.61 7.40
CA ASN A 61 6.59 25.91 8.56
C ASN A 61 6.05 24.47 8.60
N CYS A 62 6.93 23.52 8.28
CA CYS A 62 6.64 22.10 8.18
C CYS A 62 6.86 21.42 9.54
N GLY A 63 5.77 20.98 10.18
CA GLY A 63 5.84 20.25 11.45
C GLY A 63 6.17 18.77 11.29
N PRO A 64 6.52 18.07 12.38
CA PRO A 64 6.83 16.63 12.36
C PRO A 64 5.57 15.74 12.37
N GLU A 65 4.38 16.33 12.47
CA GLU A 65 3.12 15.61 12.62
C GLU A 65 2.62 15.00 11.30
N VAL A 66 1.97 13.85 11.39
CA VAL A 66 1.42 13.09 10.25
C VAL A 66 0.45 13.91 9.37
N SER A 67 -0.24 14.89 9.98
CA SER A 67 -1.12 15.86 9.32
C SER A 67 -0.39 16.74 8.29
N PHE A 68 0.94 16.85 8.38
CA PHE A 68 1.76 17.64 7.46
C PHE A 68 1.62 17.21 5.99
N VAL A 69 1.53 15.90 5.74
CA VAL A 69 1.49 15.37 4.37
C VAL A 69 0.21 15.79 3.63
N GLU A 70 -0.89 15.99 4.36
CA GLU A 70 -2.15 16.46 3.80
C GLU A 70 -2.04 17.90 3.25
N TYR A 71 -1.11 18.69 3.79
CA TYR A 71 -0.86 20.06 3.35
C TYR A 71 0.12 20.16 2.16
N LEU A 72 0.91 19.12 1.90
CA LEU A 72 1.87 19.12 0.79
C LEU A 72 1.19 19.15 -0.57
N ALA A 73 0.06 18.43 -0.74
CA ALA A 73 -0.65 18.40 -2.02
C ALA A 73 -1.22 19.79 -2.41
N PRO A 74 -1.94 20.52 -1.53
CA PRO A 74 -2.33 21.90 -1.79
C PRO A 74 -1.14 22.82 -2.09
N LEU A 75 -0.05 22.73 -1.33
CA LEU A 75 1.16 23.54 -1.55
C LEU A 75 1.83 23.26 -2.89
N ASN A 76 1.92 22.00 -3.30
CA ASN A 76 2.45 21.61 -4.60
C ASN A 76 1.56 22.10 -5.75
N ARG A 77 0.26 22.26 -5.52
CA ARG A 77 -0.66 22.88 -6.49
C ARG A 77 -0.43 24.39 -6.56
N PHE A 78 -0.29 25.07 -5.42
CA PHE A 78 0.02 26.50 -5.37
C PHE A 78 1.35 26.81 -6.04
N GLN A 79 2.41 26.12 -5.66
CA GLN A 79 3.73 26.33 -6.22
C GLN A 79 3.71 26.20 -7.74
N ARG A 80 3.08 25.16 -8.31
CA ARG A 80 3.01 25.00 -9.77
C ARG A 80 2.18 26.07 -10.47
N GLY A 81 1.08 26.52 -9.87
CA GLY A 81 0.21 27.56 -10.46
C GLY A 81 0.84 28.93 -10.47
N TYR A 82 1.73 29.20 -9.52
CA TYR A 82 2.34 30.51 -9.33
C TYR A 82 3.83 30.56 -9.68
N ALA A 83 4.49 29.42 -9.92
CA ALA A 83 5.88 29.38 -10.38
C ALA A 83 6.12 30.16 -11.69
N PRO A 84 5.23 30.11 -12.71
CA PRO A 84 5.37 30.96 -13.91
C PRO A 84 5.26 32.46 -13.61
N LYS A 85 4.70 32.82 -12.44
CA LYS A 85 4.59 34.20 -11.94
C LYS A 85 5.68 34.55 -10.93
N GLY A 86 6.73 33.73 -10.86
CA GLY A 86 7.89 33.97 -10.01
C GLY A 86 7.69 33.64 -8.53
N LEU A 87 6.59 32.99 -8.13
CA LEU A 87 6.44 32.56 -6.74
C LEU A 87 7.41 31.43 -6.41
N GLU A 88 8.25 31.69 -5.42
CA GLU A 88 9.08 30.67 -4.81
C GLU A 88 8.45 30.16 -3.51
N VAL A 89 8.50 28.84 -3.29
CA VAL A 89 8.04 28.20 -2.05
C VAL A 89 9.24 27.61 -1.33
N ILE A 90 9.30 27.83 -0.02
CA ILE A 90 10.36 27.31 0.85
C ILE A 90 9.72 26.67 2.08
N GLY A 91 9.96 25.37 2.26
CA GLY A 91 9.58 24.65 3.47
C GLY A 91 10.67 24.70 4.53
N LEU A 92 10.25 24.86 5.77
CA LEU A 92 11.10 24.85 6.95
C LEU A 92 10.68 23.65 7.81
N TYR A 93 11.40 22.53 7.74
CA TYR A 93 11.04 21.30 8.44
C TYR A 93 11.67 21.21 9.83
N ARG A 94 10.80 21.10 10.85
CA ARG A 94 11.17 20.85 12.23
C ARG A 94 10.77 19.44 12.61
N GLY A 95 11.75 18.56 12.66
CA GLY A 95 11.57 17.19 13.11
C GLY A 95 12.89 16.44 13.08
N PRO A 96 12.97 15.23 13.64
CA PRO A 96 14.14 14.39 13.44
C PRO A 96 14.36 14.16 11.94
N ARG A 97 15.62 14.27 11.49
CA ARG A 97 15.97 13.84 10.13
C ARG A 97 15.92 12.32 10.13
N THR A 98 14.91 11.76 9.49
CA THR A 98 14.83 10.32 9.22
C THR A 98 15.25 10.06 7.77
N PRO A 99 15.83 8.88 7.47
CA PRO A 99 16.06 8.46 6.08
C PRO A 99 14.78 8.54 5.21
N ASP A 100 13.62 8.35 5.84
CA ASP A 100 12.33 8.33 5.17
C ASP A 100 11.80 9.73 4.83
N LEU A 101 12.37 10.80 5.41
CA LEU A 101 11.87 12.15 5.21
C LEU A 101 12.05 12.66 3.78
N GLU A 102 13.21 12.41 3.17
CA GLU A 102 13.46 12.77 1.76
C GLU A 102 12.57 11.95 0.82
N THR A 103 12.39 10.67 1.15
CA THR A 103 11.46 9.77 0.45
C THR A 103 10.03 10.28 0.55
N MET A 104 9.59 10.71 1.73
CA MET A 104 8.26 11.29 1.96
C MET A 104 8.05 12.56 1.14
N PHE A 105 8.98 13.51 1.13
CA PHE A 105 8.87 14.73 0.32
C PHE A 105 8.83 14.43 -1.18
N ARG A 106 9.66 13.49 -1.63
CA ARG A 106 9.68 13.03 -3.01
C ARG A 106 8.36 12.37 -3.41
N ASN A 107 7.84 11.49 -2.55
CA ASN A 107 6.57 10.78 -2.76
C ASN A 107 5.38 11.74 -2.75
N ALA A 108 5.42 12.79 -1.94
CA ALA A 108 4.43 13.85 -1.96
C ALA A 108 4.54 14.77 -3.20
N GLY A 109 5.56 14.60 -4.04
CA GLY A 109 5.79 15.41 -5.24
C GLY A 109 6.25 16.83 -4.94
N VAL A 110 6.95 17.03 -3.83
CA VAL A 110 7.51 18.34 -3.46
C VAL A 110 8.63 18.70 -4.43
N GLY A 111 8.38 19.73 -5.24
CA GLY A 111 9.35 20.26 -6.21
C GLY A 111 10.07 21.53 -5.73
N TRP A 112 9.79 21.97 -4.50
CA TRP A 112 10.33 23.19 -3.91
C TRP A 112 11.32 22.88 -2.78
N ARG A 113 12.07 23.90 -2.37
CA ARG A 113 13.19 23.76 -1.43
C ARG A 113 12.68 23.49 -0.01
N VAL A 114 13.27 22.51 0.67
CA VAL A 114 12.98 22.23 2.07
C VAL A 114 14.28 22.31 2.88
N PHE A 115 14.31 23.20 3.87
CA PHE A 115 15.40 23.31 4.81
C PHE A 115 15.08 22.58 6.10
N HIS A 116 16.06 21.85 6.64
CA HIS A 116 15.92 21.14 7.90
C HIS A 116 16.40 22.01 9.08
N GLU A 117 15.56 22.16 10.11
CA GLU A 117 15.91 22.83 11.36
C GLU A 117 16.78 21.92 12.24
N MET A 118 18.06 22.26 12.37
CA MET A 118 18.97 21.67 13.35
C MET A 118 18.93 22.49 14.65
N PRO A 119 18.92 21.86 15.84
CA PRO A 119 19.03 22.57 17.11
C PRO A 119 20.26 23.48 17.14
N GLY A 120 20.08 24.76 17.50
CA GLY A 120 21.17 25.75 17.59
C GLY A 120 21.69 26.29 16.25
N GLY A 121 21.06 25.95 15.13
CA GLY A 121 21.47 26.39 13.79
C GLY A 121 20.89 27.75 13.34
N PRO A 122 21.22 28.19 12.11
CA PRO A 122 20.75 29.44 11.48
C PRO A 122 19.22 29.58 11.41
N MET A 123 18.49 28.48 11.61
CA MET A 123 17.03 28.45 11.65
C MET A 123 16.41 29.12 12.89
N THR A 124 17.17 29.25 13.99
CA THR A 124 16.77 30.09 15.12
C THR A 124 16.57 31.54 14.65
N GLU A 125 17.46 32.05 13.79
CA GLU A 125 17.34 33.40 13.21
C GLU A 125 16.12 33.51 12.30
N TRP A 126 15.83 32.49 11.49
CA TRP A 126 14.62 32.47 10.64
C TRP A 126 13.35 32.59 11.50
N ARG A 127 13.29 31.87 12.63
CA ARG A 127 12.16 31.90 13.55
C ARG A 127 12.05 33.21 14.30
N GLU A 128 13.15 33.76 14.78
CA GLU A 128 13.17 35.06 15.46
C GLU A 128 12.76 36.18 14.50
N ARG A 129 13.29 36.15 13.27
CA ARG A 129 13.00 37.15 12.24
C ARG A 129 11.53 37.12 11.84
N PHE A 130 10.99 35.93 11.59
CA PHE A 130 9.64 35.76 11.09
C PHE A 130 8.64 35.43 12.20
N LYS A 131 8.98 35.49 13.49
CA LYS A 131 8.08 35.28 14.64
C LYS A 131 7.00 34.22 14.42
N VAL A 132 7.40 33.04 13.93
CA VAL A 132 6.48 32.00 13.47
C VAL A 132 5.96 31.23 14.70
N PRO A 133 4.72 31.44 15.16
CA PRO A 133 4.33 31.08 16.53
C PRO A 133 3.83 29.63 16.68
N THR A 134 3.28 29.03 15.62
CA THR A 134 2.59 27.72 15.69
C THR A 134 2.67 26.94 14.36
N TYR A 135 2.34 25.65 14.40
CA TYR A 135 2.22 24.77 13.24
C TYR A 135 0.75 24.57 12.83
N PRO A 136 0.45 24.37 11.53
CA PRO A 136 1.20 24.85 10.37
C PRO A 136 0.95 26.36 10.17
N SER A 137 2.00 27.10 9.84
CA SER A 137 1.92 28.55 9.59
C SER A 137 2.64 28.92 8.31
N VAL A 138 2.13 29.94 7.63
CA VAL A 138 2.71 30.48 6.40
C VAL A 138 3.07 31.96 6.55
N VAL A 139 4.14 32.35 5.87
CA VAL A 139 4.52 33.76 5.69
C VAL A 139 4.78 33.98 4.21
N LEU A 140 4.05 34.91 3.59
CA LEU A 140 4.25 35.33 2.21
C LEU A 140 4.99 36.67 2.21
N LEU A 141 6.10 36.73 1.50
CA LEU A 141 6.88 37.95 1.28
C LEU A 141 6.67 38.47 -0.15
N ARG A 142 6.68 39.79 -0.28
CA ARG A 142 6.76 40.50 -1.56
C ARG A 142 8.17 40.42 -2.13
N GLU A 143 8.33 40.83 -3.38
CA GLU A 143 9.65 40.96 -4.04
C GLU A 143 10.61 41.91 -3.30
N SER A 144 10.08 42.90 -2.59
CA SER A 144 10.84 43.83 -1.72
C SER A 144 11.42 43.13 -0.48
N GLY A 145 10.92 41.95 -0.12
CA GLY A 145 11.20 41.25 1.12
C GLY A 145 10.25 41.62 2.28
N ASP A 146 9.29 42.52 2.05
CA ASP A 146 8.28 42.87 3.06
C ASP A 146 7.18 41.81 3.15
N GLU A 147 6.60 41.66 4.33
CA GLU A 147 5.51 40.71 4.56
C GLU A 147 4.24 41.15 3.83
N ALA A 148 3.72 40.28 2.97
CA ALA A 148 2.42 40.44 2.31
C ALA A 148 1.30 39.78 3.11
N TYR A 149 1.60 38.65 3.77
CA TYR A 149 0.62 37.87 4.52
C TYR A 149 1.30 36.96 5.55
N ARG A 150 0.58 36.74 6.64
CA ARG A 150 0.90 35.76 7.68
C ARG A 150 -0.39 35.16 8.21
N GLY A 151 -0.40 33.84 8.35
CA GLY A 151 -1.57 33.15 8.88
C GLY A 151 -1.58 31.66 8.57
N SER A 152 -2.78 31.14 8.32
CA SER A 152 -3.02 29.73 8.02
C SER A 152 -2.91 29.44 6.52
N LEU A 153 -2.76 28.16 6.18
CA LEU A 153 -2.74 27.72 4.78
C LEU A 153 -4.07 28.03 4.07
N GLY A 154 -5.20 28.03 4.79
CA GLY A 154 -6.52 28.33 4.21
C GLY A 154 -6.63 29.77 3.68
N GLY A 155 -5.97 30.74 4.31
CA GLY A 155 -5.99 32.14 3.87
C GLY A 155 -4.90 32.51 2.85
N VAL A 156 -3.87 31.66 2.70
CA VAL A 156 -2.71 31.97 1.84
C VAL A 156 -3.06 32.06 0.37
N ALA A 157 -4.01 31.25 -0.09
CA ALA A 157 -4.42 31.19 -1.49
C ALA A 157 -4.91 32.56 -1.97
N ALA A 158 -5.80 33.17 -1.20
CA ALA A 158 -6.35 34.50 -1.49
C ALA A 158 -5.27 35.59 -1.39
N ALA A 159 -4.31 35.45 -0.47
CA ALA A 159 -3.20 36.38 -0.36
C ALA A 159 -2.25 36.33 -1.57
N ILE A 160 -1.93 35.12 -2.05
CA ILE A 160 -1.11 34.94 -3.26
C ILE A 160 -1.84 35.45 -4.49
N GLU A 161 -3.14 35.16 -4.61
CA GLU A 161 -3.96 35.65 -5.73
C GLU A 161 -4.07 37.18 -5.71
N LYS A 162 -4.22 37.81 -4.55
CA LYS A 162 -4.19 39.27 -4.41
C LYS A 162 -2.83 39.86 -4.82
N LEU A 163 -1.74 39.14 -4.58
CA LEU A 163 -0.39 39.60 -4.90
C LEU A 163 -0.02 39.39 -6.38
N LEU A 164 -0.40 38.25 -6.97
CA LEU A 164 0.08 37.79 -8.28
C LEU A 164 -1.03 37.63 -9.33
N GLY A 165 -2.29 37.87 -8.98
CA GLY A 165 -3.48 37.54 -9.80
C GLY A 165 -3.79 36.03 -9.77
N PRO A 166 -4.78 35.54 -10.54
CA PRO A 166 -5.20 34.13 -10.52
C PRO A 166 -4.07 33.16 -10.96
N PRO A 167 -4.05 31.90 -10.51
CA PRO A 167 -2.98 30.96 -10.88
C PRO A 167 -2.98 30.70 -12.38
N ALA A 168 -1.81 30.43 -12.97
CA ALA A 168 -1.75 29.89 -14.32
C ALA A 168 -2.48 28.52 -14.34
N ALA A 169 -3.07 28.16 -15.47
CA ALA A 169 -3.70 26.85 -15.64
C ALA A 169 -2.65 25.76 -15.41
N VAL A 170 -2.68 25.12 -14.24
CA VAL A 170 -1.78 24.00 -13.93
C VAL A 170 -2.37 22.76 -14.57
N PRO A 171 -1.67 22.08 -15.48
CA PRO A 171 -2.11 20.77 -15.93
C PRO A 171 -2.22 19.85 -14.70
N PRO A 172 -3.33 19.10 -14.56
CA PRO A 172 -3.56 18.28 -13.38
C PRO A 172 -2.39 17.34 -13.14
N VAL A 173 -1.97 17.31 -11.89
CA VAL A 173 -0.92 16.42 -11.41
C VAL A 173 -1.52 15.04 -11.36
N ILE A 174 -1.16 14.20 -12.32
CA ILE A 174 -1.54 12.80 -12.28
C ILE A 174 -0.61 12.14 -11.26
N ILE A 175 -1.05 12.12 -10.00
CA ILE A 175 -0.47 11.19 -9.02
C ILE A 175 -0.97 9.81 -9.46
N PRO A 176 -0.09 8.86 -9.80
CA PRO A 176 -0.52 7.52 -10.11
C PRO A 176 -1.32 6.97 -8.93
N GLU A 177 -2.60 6.74 -9.15
CA GLU A 177 -3.52 6.24 -8.15
C GLU A 177 -4.29 5.06 -8.73
N VAL A 178 -4.56 4.05 -7.91
CA VAL A 178 -5.51 2.98 -8.23
C VAL A 178 -6.78 3.31 -7.48
N ARG A 179 -7.92 3.31 -8.17
CA ARG A 179 -9.23 3.53 -7.54
C ARG A 179 -10.03 2.24 -7.60
N GLY A 180 -10.97 2.06 -6.68
CA GLY A 180 -11.75 0.84 -6.70
C GLY A 180 -12.82 0.76 -5.65
N ARG A 181 -13.48 -0.40 -5.62
CA ARG A 181 -14.46 -0.77 -4.61
C ARG A 181 -14.13 -2.10 -3.97
N LEU A 182 -14.24 -2.14 -2.65
CA LEU A 182 -14.18 -3.36 -1.85
C LEU A 182 -15.60 -3.89 -1.64
N LEU A 183 -15.88 -5.03 -2.27
CA LEU A 183 -17.18 -5.63 -2.37
C LEU A 183 -17.19 -7.01 -1.70
N HIS A 184 -18.35 -7.46 -1.27
CA HIS A 184 -18.64 -8.85 -0.98
C HIS A 184 -19.98 -9.20 -1.63
N ALA A 185 -20.03 -10.30 -2.40
CA ALA A 185 -21.23 -10.71 -3.16
C ALA A 185 -21.87 -9.55 -3.99
N GLY A 186 -21.03 -8.69 -4.59
CA GLY A 186 -21.46 -7.55 -5.41
C GLY A 186 -21.94 -6.31 -4.63
N ARG A 187 -21.90 -6.30 -3.30
CA ARG A 187 -22.30 -5.16 -2.46
C ARG A 187 -21.10 -4.64 -1.63
N PRO A 188 -21.09 -3.38 -1.15
CA PRO A 188 -20.01 -2.86 -0.32
C PRO A 188 -19.74 -3.76 0.90
N ALA A 189 -18.46 -3.93 1.25
CA ALA A 189 -18.06 -4.79 2.38
C ALA A 189 -18.73 -4.41 3.71
N SER A 190 -18.97 -3.12 3.93
CA SER A 190 -19.65 -2.58 5.12
C SER A 190 -21.08 -3.06 5.33
N VAL A 191 -21.70 -3.64 4.32
CA VAL A 191 -23.01 -4.29 4.48
C VAL A 191 -22.89 -5.56 5.34
N PHE A 192 -21.70 -6.17 5.42
CA PHE A 192 -21.50 -7.50 5.98
C PHE A 192 -20.55 -7.53 7.18
N THR A 193 -19.74 -6.48 7.35
CA THR A 193 -18.86 -6.33 8.50
C THR A 193 -18.62 -4.85 8.82
N ASP A 194 -18.54 -4.54 10.11
CA ASP A 194 -18.09 -3.23 10.61
C ASP A 194 -16.55 -3.18 10.79
N ASP A 195 -15.85 -4.29 10.52
CA ASP A 195 -14.40 -4.37 10.63
C ASP A 195 -13.71 -3.44 9.62
N GLU A 196 -12.70 -2.72 10.10
CA GLU A 196 -11.87 -1.87 9.25
C GLU A 196 -11.09 -2.70 8.23
N ALA A 197 -11.14 -2.29 6.95
CA ALA A 197 -10.34 -2.94 5.91
C ALA A 197 -8.88 -2.50 5.98
N ARG A 198 -7.99 -3.48 6.05
CA ARG A 198 -6.55 -3.30 6.01
C ARG A 198 -6.02 -3.75 4.67
N PHE A 199 -5.34 -2.85 3.99
CA PHE A 199 -4.70 -3.10 2.71
C PHE A 199 -3.20 -3.31 2.93
N GLY A 200 -2.69 -4.42 2.45
CA GLY A 200 -1.31 -4.84 2.62
C GLY A 200 -1.21 -6.28 3.18
N PRO A 201 -0.07 -6.95 2.97
CA PRO A 201 1.09 -6.47 2.24
C PRO A 201 0.85 -6.36 0.72
N PHE A 202 1.71 -5.62 0.02
CA PHE A 202 1.67 -5.49 -1.44
C PHE A 202 2.77 -6.34 -2.06
N ARG A 203 2.50 -6.95 -3.21
CA ARG A 203 3.46 -7.79 -3.93
C ARG A 203 3.76 -7.18 -5.29
N ASP A 204 5.03 -7.13 -5.68
CA ASP A 204 5.43 -6.84 -7.05
C ASP A 204 5.36 -8.14 -7.86
N GLU A 205 4.46 -8.20 -8.85
CA GLU A 205 4.21 -9.43 -9.62
C GLU A 205 5.35 -9.75 -10.59
N SER A 206 6.21 -8.79 -10.93
CA SER A 206 7.37 -9.04 -11.80
C SER A 206 8.49 -9.79 -11.06
N THR A 207 8.61 -9.56 -9.75
CA THR A 207 9.64 -10.18 -8.90
C THR A 207 9.09 -11.27 -7.98
N GLY A 208 7.77 -11.32 -7.80
CA GLY A 208 7.07 -12.19 -6.85
C GLY A 208 7.33 -11.82 -5.39
N ARG A 209 7.92 -10.66 -5.09
CA ARG A 209 8.32 -10.27 -3.73
C ARG A 209 7.36 -9.25 -3.15
N PHE A 210 7.16 -9.34 -1.83
CA PHE A 210 6.50 -8.27 -1.09
C PHE A 210 7.32 -6.99 -1.18
N VAL A 211 6.64 -5.88 -1.42
CA VAL A 211 7.23 -4.56 -1.51
C VAL A 211 6.81 -3.73 -0.31
N GLU A 212 7.79 -3.38 0.50
CA GLU A 212 7.68 -2.31 1.50
C GLU A 212 7.87 -0.97 0.77
N ARG A 213 6.82 -0.55 0.06
CA ARG A 213 6.74 0.78 -0.56
C ARG A 213 5.69 1.60 0.18
N ASP A 214 5.83 2.93 0.14
CA ASP A 214 4.86 3.89 0.69
C ASP A 214 3.56 3.98 -0.11
N PHE A 215 2.97 2.84 -0.46
CA PHE A 215 1.60 2.80 -0.94
C PHE A 215 0.71 3.31 0.19
N ARG A 216 0.03 4.43 -0.05
CA ARG A 216 -0.95 4.96 0.91
C ARG A 216 -2.32 4.53 0.46
N VAL A 217 -3.12 4.05 1.40
CA VAL A 217 -4.50 3.68 1.12
C VAL A 217 -5.44 4.63 1.84
N SER A 218 -6.40 5.17 1.11
CA SER A 218 -7.61 5.77 1.66
C SER A 218 -8.76 4.82 1.38
N TYR A 219 -9.57 4.53 2.38
CA TYR A 219 -10.73 3.67 2.28
C TYR A 219 -11.91 4.31 3.00
N ASP A 220 -13.06 4.33 2.36
CA ASP A 220 -14.33 4.76 2.93
C ASP A 220 -15.19 3.53 3.22
N ASN A 221 -15.34 3.21 4.51
CA ASN A 221 -16.17 2.10 4.96
C ASN A 221 -17.63 2.23 4.45
N GLY A 222 -18.21 3.43 4.42
CA GLY A 222 -19.63 3.60 4.07
C GLY A 222 -19.95 3.25 2.62
N THR A 223 -19.04 3.60 1.70
CA THR A 223 -19.23 3.38 0.25
C THR A 223 -18.48 2.15 -0.28
N GLY A 224 -17.50 1.64 0.48
CA GLY A 224 -16.56 0.62 0.04
C GLY A 224 -15.53 1.15 -0.96
N GLU A 225 -15.45 2.47 -1.19
CA GLU A 225 -14.50 3.03 -2.15
C GLU A 225 -13.10 3.12 -1.55
N PHE A 226 -12.10 2.69 -2.31
CA PHE A 226 -10.69 2.82 -1.92
C PHE A 226 -9.86 3.55 -2.99
N ARG A 227 -8.76 4.14 -2.54
CA ARG A 227 -7.72 4.76 -3.36
C ARG A 227 -6.35 4.33 -2.86
N ILE A 228 -5.50 3.85 -3.75
CA ILE A 228 -4.10 3.51 -3.47
C ILE A 228 -3.24 4.53 -4.18
N PHE A 229 -2.49 5.33 -3.42
CA PHE A 229 -1.63 6.40 -3.92
C PHE A 229 -0.18 5.96 -4.01
N ASN A 230 0.60 6.75 -4.75
CA ASN A 230 2.04 6.57 -4.94
C ASN A 230 2.38 5.22 -5.58
N VAL A 231 1.54 4.76 -6.50
CA VAL A 231 1.75 3.48 -7.17
C VAL A 231 2.65 3.68 -8.39
N PRO A 232 3.93 3.26 -8.37
CA PRO A 232 4.77 3.38 -9.56
C PRO A 232 4.17 2.58 -10.72
N GLU A 233 4.64 2.88 -11.92
CA GLU A 233 4.24 2.07 -13.07
C GLU A 233 4.69 0.61 -12.89
N GLY A 234 3.78 -0.34 -13.07
CA GLY A 234 4.07 -1.75 -12.87
C GLY A 234 2.84 -2.65 -12.67
N ALA A 235 3.10 -3.92 -12.34
CA ALA A 235 2.10 -4.93 -12.00
C ALA A 235 2.25 -5.34 -10.55
N TYR A 236 1.18 -5.22 -9.78
CA TYR A 236 1.18 -5.41 -8.33
C TYR A 236 0.03 -6.28 -7.87
N GLY A 237 0.19 -6.93 -6.73
CA GLY A 237 -0.86 -7.58 -5.98
C GLY A 237 -1.10 -6.85 -4.66
N VAL A 238 -2.36 -6.74 -4.23
CA VAL A 238 -2.72 -6.23 -2.91
C VAL A 238 -3.47 -7.30 -2.13
N TYR A 239 -3.02 -7.55 -0.91
CA TYR A 239 -3.78 -8.28 0.10
C TYR A 239 -4.74 -7.32 0.81
N VAL A 240 -5.99 -7.71 0.96
CA VAL A 240 -6.96 -6.95 1.75
C VAL A 240 -7.56 -7.87 2.79
N THR A 241 -7.62 -7.41 4.04
CA THR A 241 -8.22 -8.14 5.15
C THR A 241 -9.23 -7.25 5.87
N CYS A 242 -10.37 -7.80 6.29
CA CYS A 242 -11.32 -7.13 7.19
C CYS A 242 -11.59 -8.09 8.36
N GLY A 243 -11.07 -7.74 9.54
CA GLY A 243 -11.09 -8.64 10.69
C GLY A 243 -10.43 -10.00 10.41
N PRO A 244 -10.69 -11.02 11.26
CA PRO A 244 -10.06 -12.33 11.12
C PRO A 244 -10.66 -13.16 9.97
N PHE A 245 -11.84 -12.80 9.47
CA PHE A 245 -12.65 -13.66 8.61
C PHE A 245 -12.67 -13.26 7.15
N TRP A 246 -12.35 -12.03 6.78
CA TRP A 246 -12.54 -11.56 5.40
C TRP A 246 -11.22 -11.26 4.74
N HIS A 247 -10.97 -11.87 3.59
CA HIS A 247 -9.68 -11.75 2.90
C HIS A 247 -9.90 -11.69 1.39
N ASN A 248 -9.03 -10.98 0.70
CA ASN A 248 -8.87 -11.07 -0.74
C ASN A 248 -7.42 -10.81 -1.12
N PHE A 249 -6.96 -11.39 -2.21
CA PHE A 249 -5.84 -10.84 -2.94
C PHE A 249 -6.15 -10.68 -4.42
N ARG A 250 -5.77 -9.52 -4.95
CA ARG A 250 -6.03 -9.14 -6.32
C ARG A 250 -4.77 -8.55 -6.94
N ARG A 251 -4.50 -8.97 -8.17
CA ARG A 251 -3.54 -8.34 -9.06
C ARG A 251 -4.16 -7.12 -9.73
N PHE A 252 -3.41 -6.05 -9.83
CA PHE A 252 -3.73 -4.86 -10.58
C PHE A 252 -2.48 -4.36 -11.33
N SER A 253 -2.69 -3.57 -12.37
CA SER A 253 -1.60 -2.92 -13.10
C SER A 253 -1.79 -1.42 -13.04
N ALA A 254 -0.73 -0.71 -12.69
CA ALA A 254 -0.65 0.73 -12.77
C ALA A 254 0.09 1.08 -14.05
N THR A 255 -0.64 1.25 -15.15
CA THR A 255 -0.08 1.65 -16.46
C THR A 255 -0.83 2.86 -17.00
N GLY A 256 -0.09 3.90 -17.39
CA GLY A 256 -0.63 5.07 -18.09
C GLY A 256 -1.23 6.18 -17.21
N PRO A 257 -1.73 7.26 -17.85
CA PRO A 257 -2.19 8.48 -17.19
C PRO A 257 -3.59 8.37 -16.57
N VAL A 258 -4.32 7.27 -16.81
CA VAL A 258 -5.66 7.04 -16.26
C VAL A 258 -5.52 6.13 -15.04
N PRO A 259 -6.13 6.50 -13.89
CA PRO A 259 -6.16 5.62 -12.73
C PRO A 259 -6.76 4.26 -13.08
N PRO A 260 -6.04 3.13 -12.91
CA PRO A 260 -6.66 1.82 -13.02
C PRO A 260 -7.82 1.71 -12.02
N VAL A 261 -8.95 1.17 -12.49
CA VAL A 261 -10.12 0.84 -11.67
C VAL A 261 -10.07 -0.64 -11.31
N ALA A 262 -10.10 -0.97 -10.02
CA ALA A 262 -10.09 -2.34 -9.52
C ALA A 262 -11.30 -2.63 -8.63
N GLU A 263 -12.01 -3.73 -8.89
CA GLU A 263 -12.99 -4.26 -7.96
C GLU A 263 -12.36 -5.42 -7.17
N LEU A 264 -12.38 -5.28 -5.85
CA LEU A 264 -11.85 -6.26 -4.90
C LEU A 264 -13.02 -6.96 -4.24
N SER A 265 -13.18 -8.26 -4.47
CA SER A 265 -14.27 -9.03 -3.86
C SER A 265 -13.77 -9.80 -2.65
N LEU A 266 -14.05 -9.32 -1.44
CA LEU A 266 -13.79 -10.04 -0.21
C LEU A 266 -14.51 -11.39 -0.22
N ILE A 267 -13.76 -12.40 0.22
CA ILE A 267 -14.25 -13.73 0.44
C ILE A 267 -14.19 -13.97 1.95
N ARG A 268 -15.28 -14.53 2.50
CA ARG A 268 -15.28 -14.97 3.89
C ARG A 268 -14.52 -16.28 4.03
N ARG A 269 -13.69 -16.38 5.06
CA ARG A 269 -13.12 -17.63 5.53
C ARG A 269 -14.20 -18.44 6.24
N MET A 270 -14.33 -19.69 5.81
CA MET A 270 -15.10 -20.71 6.49
C MET A 270 -14.16 -21.54 7.35
N TYR A 271 -14.65 -22.07 8.47
CA TYR A 271 -13.89 -22.99 9.32
C TYR A 271 -14.52 -24.37 9.29
N LEU A 272 -13.64 -25.37 9.35
CA LEU A 272 -14.03 -26.73 9.64
C LEU A 272 -14.13 -26.86 11.17
N ARG A 273 -15.14 -27.59 11.64
CA ARG A 273 -15.41 -27.91 13.04
C ARG A 273 -15.10 -29.36 13.37
N GLU A 274 -15.29 -30.23 12.38
CA GLU A 274 -14.94 -31.64 12.46
C GLU A 274 -14.29 -32.10 11.15
N PRO A 275 -13.30 -33.01 11.22
CA PRO A 275 -12.81 -33.62 12.45
C PRO A 275 -11.71 -32.80 13.16
N VAL A 276 -11.36 -31.63 12.62
CA VAL A 276 -10.42 -30.66 13.21
C VAL A 276 -11.10 -29.28 13.24
N ASP A 277 -11.00 -28.56 14.37
CA ASP A 277 -11.55 -27.21 14.53
C ASP A 277 -10.54 -26.15 14.08
N THR A 278 -10.65 -25.72 12.83
CA THR A 278 -9.69 -24.82 12.19
C THR A 278 -9.86 -23.36 12.60
N SER A 279 -10.82 -23.06 13.48
CA SER A 279 -10.93 -21.74 14.10
C SER A 279 -9.95 -21.55 15.27
N LYS A 280 -9.44 -22.65 15.83
CA LYS A 280 -8.54 -22.68 16.99
C LYS A 280 -7.15 -23.19 16.64
N ASP A 281 -7.07 -24.02 15.59
CA ASP A 281 -5.85 -24.71 15.20
C ASP A 281 -5.29 -24.10 13.91
N VAL A 282 -4.14 -23.43 14.00
CA VAL A 282 -3.54 -22.63 12.91
C VAL A 282 -2.19 -23.21 12.44
N ALA A 283 -1.98 -24.51 12.65
CA ALA A 283 -0.69 -25.11 12.32
C ALA A 283 -0.76 -26.60 12.01
N THR A 284 -1.46 -27.03 10.95
CA THR A 284 -1.31 -28.44 10.53
C THR A 284 -1.22 -28.61 9.02
N ARG A 285 0.03 -28.68 8.54
CA ARG A 285 0.41 -29.42 7.32
C ARG A 285 0.44 -30.94 7.53
N GLU A 286 0.06 -31.40 8.72
CA GLU A 286 0.12 -32.81 9.10
C GLU A 286 -1.09 -33.59 8.58
N VAL A 287 -0.88 -34.90 8.37
CA VAL A 287 -1.95 -35.81 7.97
C VAL A 287 -2.79 -36.13 9.21
N CYS A 288 -4.03 -35.68 9.23
CA CYS A 288 -5.01 -35.98 10.26
C CYS A 288 -5.47 -37.44 10.10
N ARG A 289 -5.29 -38.26 11.14
CA ARG A 289 -5.74 -39.66 11.15
C ARG A 289 -7.12 -39.76 11.77
N HIS A 290 -8.00 -40.56 11.18
CA HIS A 290 -9.37 -40.76 11.67
C HIS A 290 -9.86 -42.17 11.39
N ARG A 291 -10.98 -42.54 12.03
CA ARG A 291 -11.71 -43.77 11.71
C ARG A 291 -12.71 -43.49 10.59
N SER A 292 -12.81 -44.42 9.65
CA SER A 292 -13.83 -44.35 8.59
C SER A 292 -15.21 -44.77 9.15
N PRO A 293 -16.32 -44.13 8.73
CA PRO A 293 -16.38 -42.93 7.89
C PRO A 293 -15.94 -41.66 8.62
N VAL A 294 -15.32 -40.74 7.89
CA VAL A 294 -14.98 -39.41 8.41
C VAL A 294 -16.12 -38.45 8.15
N THR A 295 -16.56 -37.77 9.21
CA THR A 295 -17.57 -36.72 9.11
C THR A 295 -16.90 -35.35 9.12
N PHE A 296 -17.09 -34.62 8.04
CA PHE A 296 -16.71 -33.22 7.90
C PHE A 296 -17.88 -32.35 8.34
N ARG A 297 -17.63 -31.39 9.22
CA ARG A 297 -18.63 -30.35 9.59
C ARG A 297 -17.98 -28.98 9.53
N TRP A 298 -18.74 -27.98 9.11
CA TRP A 298 -18.25 -26.60 8.96
C TRP A 298 -19.28 -25.58 9.42
N ASP A 299 -18.83 -24.33 9.56
CA ASP A 299 -19.70 -23.22 9.92
C ASP A 299 -20.69 -22.88 8.80
N ALA A 300 -21.96 -22.67 9.17
CA ALA A 300 -22.95 -22.14 8.26
C ALA A 300 -22.54 -20.73 7.77
N VAL A 301 -22.67 -20.50 6.46
CA VAL A 301 -22.39 -19.22 5.82
C VAL A 301 -23.72 -18.50 5.57
N PRO A 302 -23.97 -17.34 6.21
CA PRO A 302 -25.19 -16.57 5.97
C PRO A 302 -25.38 -16.26 4.48
N GLY A 303 -26.58 -16.54 3.96
CA GLY A 303 -26.92 -16.33 2.55
C GLY A 303 -26.44 -17.42 1.58
N ALA A 304 -25.73 -18.45 2.06
CA ALA A 304 -25.41 -19.61 1.24
C ALA A 304 -26.67 -20.43 0.93
N GLN A 305 -26.82 -20.80 -0.34
CA GLN A 305 -27.88 -21.65 -0.86
C GLN A 305 -27.40 -23.09 -1.05
N GLU A 306 -26.10 -23.26 -1.29
CA GLU A 306 -25.45 -24.56 -1.44
C GLU A 306 -23.96 -24.50 -1.05
N TYR A 307 -23.41 -25.68 -0.77
CA TYR A 307 -22.01 -25.93 -0.48
C TYR A 307 -21.46 -26.92 -1.51
N ARG A 308 -20.28 -26.62 -2.05
CA ARG A 308 -19.60 -27.45 -3.04
C ARG A 308 -18.31 -28.00 -2.45
N PRO A 309 -18.34 -29.21 -1.86
CA PRO A 309 -17.14 -29.88 -1.39
C PRO A 309 -16.29 -30.35 -2.58
N VAL A 310 -14.98 -30.28 -2.41
CA VAL A 310 -14.00 -30.83 -3.35
C VAL A 310 -13.16 -31.81 -2.56
N ILE A 311 -13.25 -33.08 -2.93
CA ILE A 311 -12.45 -34.14 -2.32
C ILE A 311 -11.48 -34.62 -3.36
N ARG A 312 -10.19 -34.66 -3.01
CA ARG A 312 -9.17 -35.30 -3.84
C ARG A 312 -8.61 -36.48 -3.09
N ARG A 313 -8.18 -37.51 -3.80
CA ARG A 313 -7.54 -38.69 -3.22
C ARG A 313 -6.32 -39.14 -4.01
N ARG A 314 -5.40 -39.82 -3.34
CA ARG A 314 -4.24 -40.49 -3.95
C ARG A 314 -3.83 -41.68 -3.08
N ARG A 315 -3.03 -42.62 -3.59
CA ARG A 315 -2.47 -43.65 -2.71
C ARG A 315 -1.35 -43.06 -1.86
N ARG A 316 -1.22 -43.58 -0.64
CA ARG A 316 -0.19 -43.14 0.30
C ARG A 316 1.21 -43.34 -0.30
N GLY A 317 2.05 -42.30 -0.23
CA GLY A 317 3.42 -42.32 -0.75
C GLY A 317 3.55 -42.04 -2.26
N GLU A 318 2.45 -41.86 -3.00
CA GLU A 318 2.50 -41.42 -4.39
C GLU A 318 2.97 -39.96 -4.51
N ALA A 319 3.28 -39.51 -5.74
CA ALA A 319 3.60 -38.10 -6.01
C ALA A 319 2.36 -37.20 -5.89
N GLU A 320 2.53 -35.91 -5.54
CA GLU A 320 1.40 -34.96 -5.48
C GLU A 320 0.72 -34.74 -6.84
N SER A 321 1.39 -35.00 -7.96
CA SER A 321 0.79 -34.86 -9.29
C SER A 321 -0.32 -35.87 -9.57
N LEU A 322 -0.48 -36.91 -8.74
CA LEU A 322 -1.42 -38.03 -8.97
C LEU A 322 -2.76 -37.90 -8.22
N TRP A 323 -3.04 -36.75 -7.61
CA TRP A 323 -4.33 -36.48 -6.98
C TRP A 323 -5.50 -36.60 -7.96
N GLN A 324 -6.47 -37.45 -7.64
CA GLN A 324 -7.73 -37.62 -8.38
C GLN A 324 -8.88 -36.94 -7.64
N THR A 325 -9.73 -36.20 -8.34
CA THR A 325 -10.94 -35.60 -7.76
C THR A 325 -12.05 -36.63 -7.65
N VAL A 326 -12.65 -36.72 -6.46
CA VAL A 326 -13.86 -37.50 -6.19
C VAL A 326 -15.07 -36.59 -6.49
N PRO A 327 -16.01 -37.02 -7.34
CA PRO A 327 -17.22 -36.26 -7.59
C PRO A 327 -18.09 -36.26 -6.33
N VAL A 328 -18.53 -35.09 -5.91
CA VAL A 328 -19.49 -34.91 -4.81
C VAL A 328 -20.52 -33.88 -5.27
N ASP A 329 -21.79 -34.20 -5.12
CA ASP A 329 -22.87 -33.28 -5.48
C ASP A 329 -22.91 -32.08 -4.53
N PRO A 330 -23.41 -30.91 -4.99
CA PRO A 330 -23.66 -29.78 -4.10
C PRO A 330 -24.63 -30.14 -2.97
N LEU A 331 -24.32 -29.69 -1.77
CA LEU A 331 -25.06 -29.97 -0.54
C LEU A 331 -25.78 -28.72 -0.04
N LYS A 332 -26.88 -28.90 0.69
CA LYS A 332 -27.52 -27.80 1.43
C LYS A 332 -27.14 -27.81 2.90
N GLU A 333 -26.76 -28.98 3.42
CA GLU A 333 -26.32 -29.17 4.79
C GLU A 333 -24.88 -28.66 4.99
N THR A 334 -24.53 -28.43 6.26
CA THR A 334 -23.18 -28.02 6.69
C THR A 334 -22.32 -29.21 7.15
N SER A 335 -22.60 -30.40 6.61
CA SER A 335 -21.90 -31.62 6.95
C SER A 335 -21.86 -32.60 5.79
N LEU A 336 -20.77 -33.37 5.70
CA LEU A 336 -20.60 -34.45 4.73
C LEU A 336 -19.87 -35.62 5.41
N SER A 337 -20.38 -36.84 5.24
CA SER A 337 -19.69 -38.05 5.71
C SER A 337 -19.13 -38.83 4.52
N VAL A 338 -17.86 -39.25 4.61
CA VAL A 338 -17.13 -39.88 3.50
C VAL A 338 -16.34 -41.07 4.01
N GLU A 339 -16.41 -42.18 3.29
CA GLU A 339 -15.57 -43.34 3.53
C GLU A 339 -14.13 -43.05 3.08
N ILE A 340 -13.19 -43.21 4.02
CA ILE A 340 -11.76 -43.10 3.77
C ILE A 340 -11.16 -44.50 3.75
N GLN A 341 -10.61 -44.89 2.59
CA GLN A 341 -9.94 -46.18 2.42
C GLN A 341 -8.53 -46.14 3.03
N ALA A 342 -8.14 -47.21 3.75
CA ALA A 342 -6.87 -47.32 4.48
C ALA A 342 -5.60 -46.98 3.68
N ASP A 343 -5.56 -47.34 2.40
CA ASP A 343 -4.41 -47.17 1.51
C ASP A 343 -4.36 -45.78 0.83
N LEU A 344 -5.37 -44.94 1.06
CA LEU A 344 -5.51 -43.63 0.44
C LEU A 344 -5.28 -42.48 1.41
N GLU A 345 -4.82 -41.36 0.86
CA GLU A 345 -4.82 -40.05 1.48
C GLU A 345 -5.85 -39.17 0.75
N TYR A 346 -6.56 -38.34 1.50
CA TYR A 346 -7.59 -37.45 0.99
C TYR A 346 -7.25 -35.98 1.28
N GLU A 347 -7.59 -35.08 0.37
CA GLU A 347 -7.57 -33.63 0.55
C GLU A 347 -9.02 -33.12 0.51
N PHE A 348 -9.43 -32.36 1.53
CA PHE A 348 -10.76 -31.78 1.62
C PHE A 348 -10.72 -30.26 1.38
N GLY A 349 -11.60 -29.81 0.48
CA GLY A 349 -11.87 -28.42 0.20
C GLY A 349 -13.35 -28.12 0.15
N LEU A 350 -13.73 -26.86 0.34
CA LEU A 350 -15.13 -26.47 0.41
C LEU A 350 -15.33 -25.01 -0.01
N SER A 351 -16.40 -24.78 -0.78
CA SER A 351 -16.87 -23.43 -1.12
C SER A 351 -18.37 -23.31 -0.87
N ALA A 352 -18.80 -22.17 -0.34
CA ALA A 352 -20.21 -21.83 -0.13
C ALA A 352 -20.69 -20.84 -1.19
N HIS A 353 -21.84 -21.09 -1.79
CA HIS A 353 -22.38 -20.32 -2.91
C HIS A 353 -23.75 -19.76 -2.55
N GLY A 354 -23.98 -18.50 -2.88
CA GLY A 354 -25.29 -17.84 -2.82
C GLY A 354 -25.76 -17.44 -4.22
N ALA A 355 -26.86 -16.69 -4.28
CA ALA A 355 -27.46 -16.26 -5.55
C ALA A 355 -26.52 -15.42 -6.44
N ALA A 356 -25.60 -14.65 -5.83
CA ALA A 356 -24.67 -13.77 -6.53
C ALA A 356 -23.29 -14.41 -6.80
N GLY A 357 -23.12 -15.71 -6.50
CA GLY A 357 -21.86 -16.44 -6.66
C GLY A 357 -21.24 -16.87 -5.33
N THR A 358 -19.93 -17.10 -5.32
CA THR A 358 -19.25 -17.67 -4.15
C THR A 358 -19.14 -16.66 -3.01
N LEU A 359 -19.58 -17.08 -1.82
CA LEU A 359 -19.61 -16.25 -0.61
C LEU A 359 -18.42 -16.52 0.31
N ALA A 360 -18.06 -17.79 0.46
CA ALA A 360 -17.03 -18.19 1.39
C ALA A 360 -16.30 -19.42 0.89
N TRP A 361 -15.06 -19.57 1.35
CA TRP A 361 -14.24 -20.74 1.07
C TRP A 361 -13.64 -21.22 2.39
N LEU A 362 -13.58 -22.54 2.55
CA LEU A 362 -12.65 -23.14 3.48
C LEU A 362 -11.26 -23.00 2.86
N ASN A 363 -10.36 -22.30 3.54
CA ASN A 363 -9.09 -21.78 3.01
C ASN A 363 -8.34 -22.78 2.11
N ILE A 364 -8.32 -22.50 0.80
CA ILE A 364 -7.42 -23.10 -0.18
C ILE A 364 -6.83 -21.94 -1.00
N TYR A 365 -5.68 -21.42 -0.53
CA TYR A 365 -4.69 -20.52 -1.16
C TYR A 365 -4.86 -18.99 -1.19
N GLN A 366 -3.77 -18.30 -0.82
CA GLN A 366 -2.89 -17.57 -1.76
C GLN A 366 -1.44 -17.47 -1.18
N ASP A 367 -0.42 -17.79 -1.98
CA ASP A 367 1.05 -17.69 -1.71
C ASP A 367 1.83 -18.88 -1.11
N GLY A 368 1.60 -20.10 -1.59
CA GLY A 368 2.58 -21.20 -1.39
C GLY A 368 2.67 -21.77 0.04
N LEU A 369 1.89 -21.24 0.98
CA LEU A 369 1.75 -21.73 2.35
C LEU A 369 0.29 -22.02 2.72
N GLY A 370 -0.55 -22.39 1.75
CA GLY A 370 -1.91 -22.84 2.04
C GLY A 370 -1.91 -24.07 2.95
N GLU A 371 -2.75 -24.08 3.98
CA GLU A 371 -3.00 -25.24 4.81
C GLU A 371 -3.92 -26.19 4.03
N ARG A 372 -3.38 -27.34 3.62
CA ARG A 372 -4.14 -28.43 3.02
C ARG A 372 -4.36 -29.46 4.12
N TYR A 373 -5.62 -29.74 4.46
CA TYR A 373 -5.91 -30.83 5.39
C TYR A 373 -5.87 -32.14 4.65
N ARG A 374 -4.99 -33.02 5.10
CA ARG A 374 -4.81 -34.36 4.55
C ARG A 374 -5.39 -35.36 5.53
N PHE A 375 -6.21 -36.28 5.06
CA PHE A 375 -6.87 -37.27 5.91
C PHE A 375 -6.48 -38.68 5.49
N ALA A 376 -6.28 -39.55 6.48
CA ALA A 376 -6.00 -40.97 6.27
C ALA A 376 -6.63 -41.81 7.39
N GLU A 377 -6.89 -43.08 7.11
CA GLU A 377 -7.40 -43.99 8.13
C GLU A 377 -6.33 -44.29 9.20
N GLY A 378 -6.74 -44.27 10.47
CA GLY A 378 -5.91 -44.60 11.63
C GLY A 378 -6.43 -43.98 12.93
N ASP A 379 -5.77 -44.25 14.05
CA ASP A 379 -6.11 -43.60 15.32
C ASP A 379 -5.83 -42.09 15.25
N PRO A 380 -6.74 -41.25 15.78
CA PRO A 380 -6.56 -39.81 15.75
C PRO A 380 -5.31 -39.39 16.54
N PRO A 381 -4.65 -38.29 16.14
CA PRO A 381 -3.59 -37.73 16.94
C PRO A 381 -4.13 -37.42 18.34
N VAL A 382 -3.44 -37.92 19.38
CA VAL A 382 -3.78 -37.62 20.77
C VAL A 382 -3.57 -36.11 20.94
N GLU A 383 -4.64 -35.36 21.17
CA GLU A 383 -4.54 -33.97 21.63
C GLU A 383 -3.71 -33.98 22.91
N LYS A 384 -2.48 -33.47 22.86
CA LYS A 384 -1.77 -33.11 24.08
C LYS A 384 -2.47 -31.87 24.61
N GLU A 385 -3.39 -32.04 25.55
CA GLU A 385 -3.88 -30.93 26.35
C GLU A 385 -2.67 -30.22 26.96
N GLY A 386 -2.41 -28.99 26.50
CA GLY A 386 -1.40 -28.11 27.05
C GLY A 386 -1.77 -27.75 28.48
N ARG A 387 -0.86 -28.05 29.42
CA ARG A 387 -0.86 -27.52 30.78
C ARG A 387 -0.46 -26.06 30.81
#